data_AF-A0AAV4VRP4-F1
#
_entry.id   AF-A0AAV4VRP4-F1
#
_cell.length_a   1.000
_cell.length_b   1.000
_cell.length_c   1.000
_cell.angle_alpha   90.00
_cell.angle_beta   90.00
_cell.angle_gamma   90.00
#
_symmetry.space_group_name_H-M   'P 1'
#
loop_
_entity.id
_entity.type
_entity.pdbx_description
1 polymer ?
#
loop_
_entity_poly.entity_id
_entity_poly.type
_entity_poly.pdbx_seq_one_letter_code
_entity_poly.pdbx_strand_id
1 'polypeptide(L)' 'MDCEEVLKNGQKTNGVYTIWPRSRIFEKESVRVYCDMKTLGGGWT' A
#
# COMPACT_ATOMS: atom_id res chain seq x y z
N MET A 1 -1.00 6.96 2.81
CA MET A 1 -0.52 5.60 3.10
C MET A 1 -0.85 4.76 1.90
N ASP A 2 0.15 4.40 1.10
CA ASP A 2 0.08 3.47 -0.03
C ASP A 2 1.00 2.25 0.23
N CYS A 3 1.12 1.33 -0.73
CA CYS A 3 1.97 0.14 -0.58
C CYS A 3 3.45 0.49 -0.38
N GLU A 4 3.94 1.62 -0.91
CA GLU A 4 5.31 2.08 -0.70
C GLU A 4 5.54 2.55 0.74
N GLU A 5 4.60 3.34 1.29
CA GLU A 5 4.65 3.74 2.71
C GLU A 5 4.52 2.53 3.64
N VAL A 6 3.69 1.54 3.29
CA VAL A 6 3.56 0.28 4.05
C VAL A 6 4.89 -0.49 4.05
N LEU A 7 5.57 -0.58 2.91
CA LEU A 7 6.90 -1.18 2.80
C LEU A 7 7.94 -0.45 3.66
N LYS A 8 7.99 0.89 3.59
CA LYS A 8 8.89 1.73 4.38
C LYS A 8 8.67 1.58 5.90
N ASN A 9 7.43 1.27 6.31
CA ASN A 9 7.08 0.96 7.69
C ASN A 9 7.48 -0.46 8.14
N GLY A 10 8.20 -1.22 7.31
CA GLY A 10 8.79 -2.52 7.65
C GLY A 10 7.94 -3.72 7.26
N GLN A 11 6.81 -3.54 6.59
CA GLN A 11 5.99 -4.64 6.08
C GLN A 11 6.60 -5.20 4.79
N LYS A 12 7.15 -6.42 4.84
CA LYS A 12 7.90 -7.04 3.73
C LYS A 12 7.20 -8.25 3.09
N THR A 13 5.94 -8.46 3.42
CA THR A 13 5.18 -9.63 2.97
C THR A 13 4.13 -9.22 1.95
N ASN A 14 4.00 -9.98 0.87
CA ASN A 14 2.95 -9.76 -0.10
C ASN A 14 1.58 -10.04 0.53
N GLY A 15 0.56 -9.26 0.18
CA GLY A 15 -0.78 -9.49 0.74
C GLY A 15 -1.71 -8.30 0.55
N VAL A 16 -2.94 -8.43 1.02
CA VAL A 16 -3.92 -7.35 0.96
C VAL A 16 -3.74 -6.41 2.14
N TYR A 17 -3.50 -5.14 1.87
CA TYR A 17 -3.36 -4.07 2.86
C TYR A 17 -4.47 -3.04 2.72
N THR A 18 -4.87 -2.50 3.86
CA THR A 18 -5.70 -1.30 3.90
C THR A 18 -4.78 -0.09 3.72
N ILE A 19 -5.02 0.67 2.67
CA ILE A 19 -4.28 1.88 2.34
C ILE A 19 -5.22 3.09 2.35
N TRP A 20 -4.64 4.27 2.51
CA TRP A 20 -5.32 5.57 2.51
C TRP A 20 -4.70 6.43 1.39
N PRO A 21 -5.21 6.30 0.16
CA PRO A 21 -4.70 7.04 -0.99
C PRO A 21 -4.94 8.54 -0.77
N ARG A 22 -3.91 9.36 -0.98
CA ARG A 22 -4.08 10.81 -1.03
C ARG A 22 -4.66 11.22 -2.40
N SER A 23 -5.92 10.88 -2.64
CA SER A 23 -6.67 11.28 -3.83
C SER A 23 -7.81 12.21 -3.42
N ARG A 24 -8.09 13.25 -4.21
CA ARG A 24 -9.25 14.14 -4.02
C ARG A 24 -10.59 13.39 -4.08
N ILE A 25 -10.62 12.19 -4.68
CA ILE A 25 -11.81 11.36 -4.80
C ILE A 25 -12.03 10.52 -3.53
N PHE A 26 -10.95 10.12 -2.86
CA PHE A 26 -10.97 9.18 -1.73
C PHE A 26 -10.47 9.81 -0.43
N GLU A 27 -10.61 11.13 -0.29
CA GLU A 27 -9.92 11.95 0.72
C GLU A 27 -10.16 11.50 2.18
N LYS A 28 -11.17 10.66 2.43
CA LYS A 28 -11.49 10.08 3.74
C LYS A 28 -11.76 8.57 3.73
N GLU A 29 -11.56 7.90 2.61
CA GLU A 29 -11.88 6.48 2.46
C GLU A 29 -10.62 5.63 2.39
N SER A 30 -10.61 4.55 3.17
CA SER A 30 -9.58 3.52 3.05
C SER A 30 -9.99 2.49 2.01
N VAL A 31 -9.04 2.02 1.22
CA VAL A 31 -9.27 0.94 0.25
C VAL A 31 -8.38 -0.26 0.58
N ARG A 32 -8.86 -1.45 0.23
CA ARG A 32 -8.09 -2.69 0.37
C ARG A 32 -7.48 -3.04 -0.98
N VAL A 33 -6.16 -3.10 -1.06
CA VAL A 33 -5.39 -3.39 -2.28
C VAL A 33 -4.39 -4.50 -2.01
N TYR A 34 -4.02 -5.26 -3.03
CA TYR A 34 -2.94 -6.22 -2.91
C TYR A 34 -1.61 -5.49 -3.08
N CYS A 35 -0.73 -5.56 -2.09
CA CYS A 35 0.61 -5.02 -2.20
C CYS A 35 1.62 -6.14 -2.51
N ASP A 36 2.42 -5.94 -3.55
CA ASP A 36 3.63 -6.73 -3.78
C ASP A 36 4.82 -6.04 -3.11
N MET A 37 5.35 -6.69 -2.08
CA MET A 37 6.43 -6.19 -1.23
C MET A 37 7.78 -6.82 -1.55
N LYS A 38 7.86 -7.68 -2.58
CA LYS A 38 9.06 -8.46 -2.90
C LYS A 38 9.59 -8.19 -4.30
N THR A 39 8.71 -8.04 -5.28
CA THR A 39 9.13 -7.88 -6.68
C THR A 39 9.83 -6.55 -6.87
N LEU A 40 11.08 -6.58 -7.37
CA LEU A 40 11.89 -5.41 -7.69
C LEU A 40 12.01 -4.39 -6.53
N GLY A 41 12.10 -4.89 -5.30
CA GLY A 41 12.20 -4.04 -4.10
C GLY A 41 10.86 -3.73 -3.44
N GLY A 42 9.73 -4.12 -4.03
CA GLY A 42 8.40 -4.05 -3.44
C GLY A 42 7.75 -2.67 -3.49
N GLY A 43 6.63 -2.52 -2.76
CA GLY A 43 5.88 -1.26 -2.66
C GLY A 43 4.86 -1.06 -3.77
N TRP A 44 4.56 -2.12 -4.54
CA TRP A 44 3.64 -2.08 -5.67
C TRP A 44 2.20 -2.33 -5.22
N THR A 45 1.24 -1.68 -5.87
CA THR A 45 -0.22 -1.86 -5.71
C THR A 45 -0.79 -2.79 -6.77
#